data_AF-A0A2J6X113-F1
#
_entry.id   AF-A0A2J6X113-F1
#
_cell.length_a   1.000
_cell.length_b   1.000
_cell.length_c   1.000
_cell.angle_alpha   90.00
_cell.angle_beta   90.00
_cell.angle_gamma   90.00
#
_symmetry.space_group_name_H-M   'P 1'
#
loop_
_entity.id
_entity.type
_entity.pdbx_description
1 polymer ?
#
loop_
_entity_poly.entity_id
_entity_poly.type
_entity_poly.pdbx_seq_one_letter_code
_entity_poly.pdbx_strand_id
1 'polypeptide(L)'
;MQRLTAAQIRETFISFFKRHGHTHVPSSSLVVADDPTLLFANSGMVQFKDVFLGREQRPYTRAVTAQKCLRVSGKHNDLEEVGPSPRHHTFFEMLGNFSFGDYFKAEAIRLAWKLLTEEFQLPVERLWFTVFAGDDEVPPDDEAAALWIAQGADPSRVLRFGRKDNFWVMGDTGPCGPCSEITIYIGDDLSQMRAEGVNSDDPNYVEIWNNVFMQYDRATMQPLPRPSVDTGMGLERMAMVMQGVHSTYDTDLFVTIINRIIAVRGSDEEHYQAHRSAYRAIADHARAIAFLIADGVLPGNLGRSYVLRRILRRAAYQGRTIGFERPFLAEVITTVIDQMGEVYPELVHRRELILSAADQEERQFLRTLSGGLSRLNAV
;
A
#
# COMPACT_ATOMS: atom_id res chain seq x y z
N MET A 1 22.16 -8.58 3.39
CA MET A 1 21.17 -7.99 2.48
C MET A 1 21.56 -6.53 2.24
N GLN A 2 21.42 -6.03 1.02
CA GLN A 2 21.69 -4.64 0.72
C GLN A 2 20.70 -3.74 1.47
N ARG A 3 21.20 -2.73 2.21
CA ARG A 3 20.33 -1.78 2.91
C ARG A 3 19.95 -0.66 1.94
N LEU A 4 18.72 -0.66 1.46
CA LEU A 4 18.20 0.33 0.51
C LEU A 4 17.21 1.28 1.18
N THR A 5 17.29 2.57 0.81
CA THR A 5 16.23 3.54 1.15
C THR A 5 14.98 3.27 0.34
N ALA A 6 13.82 3.74 0.80
CA ALA A 6 12.58 3.58 0.03
C ALA A 6 12.66 4.28 -1.33
N ALA A 7 13.38 5.40 -1.43
CA ALA A 7 13.64 6.07 -2.70
C ALA A 7 14.44 5.19 -3.67
N GLN A 8 15.49 4.52 -3.18
CA GLN A 8 16.27 3.57 -3.99
C GLN A 8 15.44 2.36 -4.41
N ILE A 9 14.60 1.82 -3.52
CA ILE A 9 13.73 0.67 -3.86
C ILE A 9 12.76 1.04 -4.99
N ARG A 10 12.12 2.21 -4.89
CA ARG A 10 11.22 2.73 -5.93
C ARG A 10 11.94 2.88 -7.27
N GLU A 11 13.12 3.51 -7.26
CA GLU A 11 13.90 3.72 -8.48
C GLU A 11 14.38 2.39 -9.08
N THR A 12 14.90 1.47 -8.27
CA THR A 12 15.30 0.13 -8.71
C THR A 12 14.15 -0.60 -9.39
N PHE A 13 12.95 -0.57 -8.80
CA PHE A 13 11.76 -1.20 -9.38
C PHE A 13 11.40 -0.60 -10.74
N ILE A 14 11.26 0.73 -10.82
CA ILE A 14 10.89 1.44 -12.05
C ILE A 14 11.95 1.21 -13.13
N SER A 15 13.22 1.40 -12.80
CA SER A 15 14.33 1.23 -13.74
C SER A 15 14.47 -0.21 -14.21
N PHE A 16 14.25 -1.21 -13.34
CA PHE A 16 14.24 -2.62 -13.73
C PHE A 16 13.18 -2.90 -14.81
N PHE A 17 11.94 -2.48 -14.60
CA PHE A 17 10.87 -2.75 -15.56
C PHE A 17 11.01 -1.91 -16.85
N LYS A 18 11.56 -0.69 -16.78
CA LYS A 18 11.95 0.08 -17.98
C LYS A 18 12.98 -0.66 -18.83
N ARG A 19 14.00 -1.27 -18.21
CA ARG A 19 14.99 -2.12 -18.92
C ARG A 19 14.34 -3.36 -19.57
N HIS A 20 13.19 -3.80 -19.07
CA HIS A 20 12.38 -4.89 -19.62
C HIS A 20 11.18 -4.39 -20.46
N GLY A 21 11.31 -3.20 -21.05
CA GLY A 21 10.37 -2.68 -22.06
C GLY A 21 9.06 -2.12 -21.51
N HIS A 22 8.93 -1.89 -20.21
CA HIS A 22 7.75 -1.26 -19.63
C HIS A 22 7.84 0.27 -19.75
N THR A 23 6.72 0.89 -20.12
CA THR A 23 6.62 2.36 -20.11
C THR A 23 6.38 2.82 -18.68
N HIS A 24 7.20 3.74 -18.17
CA HIS A 24 6.92 4.37 -16.88
C HIS A 24 5.73 5.33 -17.02
N VAL A 25 4.67 5.08 -16.26
CA VAL A 25 3.49 5.92 -16.21
C VAL A 25 3.41 6.54 -14.80
N PRO A 26 3.19 7.87 -14.67
CA PRO A 26 3.03 8.48 -13.36
C PRO A 26 1.88 7.88 -12.56
N SER A 27 1.97 7.99 -11.23
CA SER A 27 0.83 7.68 -10.35
C SER A 27 -0.39 8.49 -10.77
N SER A 28 -1.56 7.86 -10.81
CA SER A 28 -2.82 8.60 -10.92
C SER A 28 -3.13 9.34 -9.61
N SER A 29 -4.11 10.25 -9.68
CA SER A 29 -4.74 10.84 -8.49
C SER A 29 -5.35 9.75 -7.60
N LEU A 30 -5.37 10.00 -6.28
CA LEU A 30 -6.16 9.23 -5.32
C LEU A 30 -7.66 9.36 -5.62
N VAL A 31 -8.09 10.46 -6.24
CA VAL A 31 -9.49 10.70 -6.61
C VAL A 31 -9.77 10.07 -7.96
N VAL A 32 -10.63 9.04 -7.97
CA VAL A 32 -11.08 8.38 -9.21
C VAL A 32 -12.25 9.16 -9.79
N ALA A 33 -12.04 9.85 -10.92
CA ALA A 33 -13.08 10.70 -11.52
C ALA A 33 -14.21 9.88 -12.18
N ASP A 34 -13.84 8.78 -12.85
CA ASP A 34 -14.72 8.08 -13.80
C ASP A 34 -15.23 6.73 -13.28
N ASP A 35 -15.13 6.48 -11.97
CA ASP A 35 -15.64 5.25 -11.35
C ASP A 35 -16.50 5.55 -10.11
N PRO A 36 -17.85 5.46 -10.22
CA PRO A 36 -18.75 5.69 -9.09
C PRO A 36 -18.65 4.59 -8.03
N THR A 37 -18.03 3.44 -8.33
CA THR A 37 -17.89 2.31 -7.40
C THR A 37 -16.67 2.43 -6.50
N LEU A 38 -15.74 3.35 -6.81
CA LEU A 38 -14.50 3.55 -6.05
C LEU A 38 -14.38 4.98 -5.54
N LEU A 39 -14.33 5.10 -4.22
CA LEU A 39 -14.07 6.37 -3.55
C LEU A 39 -12.64 6.86 -3.80
N PHE A 40 -11.66 5.96 -3.71
CA PHE A 40 -10.24 6.28 -3.88
C PHE A 40 -9.50 5.17 -4.64
N ALA A 41 -8.39 5.53 -5.27
CA ALA A 41 -7.49 4.56 -5.88
C ALA A 41 -6.88 3.65 -4.79
N ASN A 42 -7.25 2.36 -4.80
CA ASN A 42 -6.83 1.38 -3.80
C ASN A 42 -5.66 0.47 -4.25
N SER A 43 -5.27 0.59 -5.52
CA SER A 43 -4.28 -0.23 -6.21
C SER A 43 -3.73 0.48 -7.47
N GLY A 44 -2.60 -0.03 -7.99
CA GLY A 44 -1.97 0.45 -9.22
C GLY A 44 -2.82 0.30 -10.48
N MET A 45 -3.63 -0.76 -10.55
CA MET A 45 -4.42 -1.12 -11.73
C MET A 45 -5.61 -0.20 -12.01
N VAL A 46 -6.03 0.63 -11.05
CA VAL A 46 -7.26 1.43 -11.15
C VAL A 46 -7.23 2.34 -12.39
N GLN A 47 -6.10 2.97 -12.67
CA GLN A 47 -5.92 3.86 -13.84
C GLN A 47 -5.83 3.11 -15.18
N PHE A 48 -5.79 1.77 -15.14
CA PHE A 48 -5.72 0.89 -16.31
C PHE A 48 -6.97 0.00 -16.43
N LYS A 49 -8.00 0.22 -15.62
CA LYS A 49 -9.24 -0.59 -15.60
C LYS A 49 -9.81 -0.81 -17.00
N ASP A 50 -9.99 0.26 -17.77
CA ASP A 50 -10.58 0.18 -19.11
C ASP A 50 -9.63 -0.42 -20.16
N VAL A 51 -8.31 -0.39 -19.91
CA VAL A 51 -7.32 -1.10 -20.74
C VAL A 51 -7.48 -2.61 -20.58
N PHE A 52 -7.61 -3.10 -19.34
CA PHE A 52 -7.85 -4.52 -19.07
C PHE A 52 -9.20 -5.01 -19.63
N LEU A 53 -10.23 -4.16 -19.58
CA LEU A 53 -11.54 -4.45 -20.14
C LEU A 53 -11.59 -4.33 -21.67
N GLY A 54 -10.50 -3.89 -22.32
CA GLY A 54 -10.40 -3.70 -23.77
C GLY A 54 -11.20 -2.51 -24.31
N ARG A 55 -11.63 -1.60 -23.44
CA ARG A 55 -12.39 -0.38 -23.77
C ARG A 55 -11.48 0.80 -24.10
N GLU A 56 -10.25 0.78 -23.60
CA GLU A 56 -9.21 1.77 -23.85
C GLU A 56 -7.99 1.10 -24.48
N GLN A 57 -7.33 1.80 -25.41
CA GLN A 57 -6.04 1.38 -25.98
C GLN A 57 -4.97 2.41 -25.61
N ARG A 58 -3.80 1.93 -25.21
CA ARG A 58 -2.62 2.73 -24.91
C ARG A 58 -1.58 2.55 -26.03
N PRO A 59 -0.67 3.52 -26.24
CA PRO A 59 0.44 3.36 -27.19
C PRO A 59 1.52 2.37 -26.72
N TYR A 60 1.32 1.74 -25.56
CA TYR A 60 2.20 0.74 -24.95
C TYR A 60 1.37 -0.46 -24.50
N THR A 61 1.99 -1.63 -24.50
CA THR A 61 1.40 -2.90 -24.05
C THR A 61 1.92 -3.34 -22.68
N ARG A 62 2.92 -2.63 -22.15
CA ARG A 62 3.56 -2.88 -20.86
C ARG A 62 3.76 -1.56 -20.10
N ALA A 63 3.44 -1.51 -18.82
CA ALA A 63 3.58 -0.31 -18.00
C ALA A 63 4.18 -0.59 -16.61
N VAL A 64 4.84 0.39 -16.01
CA VAL A 64 5.33 0.35 -14.63
C VAL A 64 4.96 1.64 -13.91
N THR A 65 4.52 1.54 -12.66
CA THR A 65 4.13 2.69 -11.83
C THR A 65 4.56 2.51 -10.37
N ALA A 66 4.64 3.64 -9.65
CA ALA A 66 4.63 3.70 -8.19
C ALA A 66 3.38 4.46 -7.75
N GLN A 67 2.26 3.74 -7.63
CA GLN A 67 0.94 4.31 -7.41
C GLN A 67 0.72 4.70 -5.95
N LYS A 68 0.26 5.92 -5.73
CA LYS A 68 -0.35 6.37 -4.47
C LYS A 68 -1.66 5.61 -4.23
N CYS A 69 -1.80 4.92 -3.11
CA CYS A 69 -3.01 4.17 -2.76
C CYS A 69 -3.61 4.65 -1.45
N LEU A 70 -4.94 4.60 -1.35
CA LEU A 70 -5.66 4.86 -0.11
C LEU A 70 -6.70 3.75 0.18
N ARG A 71 -6.57 3.08 1.34
CA ARG A 71 -7.44 1.97 1.77
C ARG A 71 -8.14 2.30 3.09
N VAL A 72 -9.26 3.01 2.98
CA VAL A 72 -10.01 3.56 4.13
C VAL A 72 -11.51 3.30 4.08
N SER A 73 -11.96 2.55 3.07
CA SER A 73 -13.38 2.28 2.81
C SER A 73 -13.55 1.14 1.82
N GLY A 74 -14.73 0.51 1.81
CA GLY A 74 -15.06 -0.57 0.87
C GLY A 74 -14.36 -1.87 1.23
N LYS A 75 -14.11 -2.72 0.22
CA LYS A 75 -13.49 -4.05 0.39
C LYS A 75 -12.10 -3.98 1.03
N HIS A 76 -11.32 -2.96 0.70
CA HIS A 76 -9.96 -2.75 1.20
C HIS A 76 -9.95 -1.56 2.16
N ASN A 77 -10.12 -1.84 3.45
CA ASN A 77 -10.21 -0.82 4.50
C ASN A 77 -9.32 -1.19 5.69
N ASP A 78 -8.17 -0.51 5.77
CA ASP A 78 -7.16 -0.76 6.79
C ASP A 78 -7.21 0.28 7.92
N LEU A 79 -8.22 1.18 7.92
CA LEU A 79 -8.27 2.35 8.79
C LEU A 79 -8.23 2.03 10.30
N GLU A 80 -8.81 0.91 10.72
CA GLU A 80 -8.81 0.50 12.13
C GLU A 80 -7.53 -0.23 12.56
N GLU A 81 -6.74 -0.73 11.60
CA GLU A 81 -5.47 -1.42 11.85
C GLU A 81 -4.29 -0.46 12.03
N VAL A 82 -4.44 0.79 11.56
CA VAL A 82 -3.39 1.81 11.58
C VAL A 82 -3.02 2.24 12.99
N GLY A 83 -1.73 2.16 13.31
CA GLY A 83 -1.16 2.48 14.61
C GLY A 83 -0.75 1.21 15.37
N PRO A 84 -1.70 0.34 15.75
CA PRO A 84 -1.40 -0.93 16.39
C PRO A 84 -0.60 -1.86 15.49
N SER A 85 -1.04 -2.04 14.23
CA SER A 85 -0.37 -2.92 13.29
C SER A 85 1.01 -2.39 12.91
N PRO A 86 2.04 -3.24 12.76
CA PRO A 86 3.38 -2.79 12.36
C PRO A 86 3.51 -2.49 10.86
N ARG A 87 2.48 -2.78 10.04
CA ARG A 87 2.59 -2.81 8.56
C ARG A 87 1.34 -2.38 7.77
N HIS A 88 0.25 -2.01 8.43
CA HIS A 88 -0.96 -1.48 7.77
C HIS A 88 -0.98 0.04 7.82
N HIS A 89 -1.45 0.62 6.71
CA HIS A 89 -1.47 2.05 6.45
C HIS A 89 -2.79 2.44 5.79
N THR A 90 -3.24 3.67 6.04
CA THR A 90 -4.31 4.23 5.20
C THR A 90 -3.78 4.58 3.83
N PHE A 91 -2.61 5.25 3.79
CA PHE A 91 -1.91 5.66 2.59
C PHE A 91 -0.61 4.88 2.44
N PHE A 92 -0.37 4.32 1.26
CA PHE A 92 0.86 3.60 0.95
C PHE A 92 1.15 3.70 -0.55
N GLU A 93 2.35 3.29 -0.95
CA GLU A 93 2.73 3.22 -2.35
C GLU A 93 2.74 1.77 -2.84
N MET A 94 2.08 1.54 -3.97
CA MET A 94 2.06 0.27 -4.67
C MET A 94 2.95 0.35 -5.91
N LEU A 95 4.04 -0.40 -5.89
CA LEU A 95 4.93 -0.62 -7.03
C LEU A 95 4.31 -1.70 -7.92
N GLY A 96 3.91 -1.33 -9.13
CA GLY A 96 3.23 -2.25 -10.04
C GLY A 96 3.84 -2.28 -11.43
N ASN A 97 4.00 -3.48 -11.99
CA ASN A 97 4.16 -3.71 -13.43
C ASN A 97 2.90 -4.34 -14.01
N PHE A 98 2.59 -3.96 -15.24
CA PHE A 98 1.37 -4.32 -15.93
C PHE A 98 1.67 -4.83 -17.34
N SER A 99 0.93 -5.85 -17.77
CA SER A 99 0.92 -6.39 -19.13
C SER A 99 -0.50 -6.35 -19.67
N PHE A 100 -0.70 -5.67 -20.80
CA PHE A 100 -2.01 -5.50 -21.43
C PHE A 100 -2.12 -6.40 -22.67
N GLY A 101 -2.38 -7.68 -22.45
CA GLY A 101 -2.41 -8.69 -23.51
C GLY A 101 -1.06 -8.88 -24.23
N ASP A 102 0.04 -8.71 -23.52
CA ASP A 102 1.41 -8.85 -24.03
C ASP A 102 2.03 -10.17 -23.55
N TYR A 103 2.57 -10.17 -22.32
CA TYR A 103 3.05 -11.36 -21.64
C TYR A 103 2.10 -11.79 -20.52
N PHE A 104 2.25 -13.03 -20.05
CA PHE A 104 1.42 -13.61 -19.00
C PHE A 104 2.27 -14.28 -17.92
N LYS A 105 1.78 -15.36 -17.28
CA LYS A 105 2.37 -15.94 -16.06
C LYS A 105 3.87 -16.22 -16.17
N ALA A 106 4.31 -16.88 -17.24
CA ALA A 106 5.71 -17.31 -17.37
C ALA A 106 6.71 -16.14 -17.31
N GLU A 107 6.44 -15.05 -18.04
CA GLU A 107 7.32 -13.88 -18.00
C GLU A 107 7.12 -13.06 -16.73
N ALA A 108 5.88 -12.93 -16.23
CA ALA A 108 5.59 -12.23 -14.97
C ALA A 108 6.36 -12.83 -13.79
N ILE A 109 6.27 -14.15 -13.62
CA ILE A 109 6.96 -14.90 -12.55
C ILE A 109 8.48 -14.80 -12.73
N ARG A 110 8.99 -14.93 -13.96
CA ARG A 110 10.43 -14.78 -14.24
C ARG A 110 10.94 -13.38 -13.90
N LEU A 111 10.19 -12.32 -14.23
CA LEU A 111 10.56 -10.94 -13.92
C LEU A 111 10.51 -10.66 -12.41
N ALA A 112 9.48 -11.15 -11.72
CA ALA A 112 9.38 -11.05 -10.26
C ALA A 112 10.54 -11.77 -9.58
N TRP A 113 10.85 -13.00 -9.99
CA TRP A 113 12.00 -13.77 -9.49
C TRP A 113 13.32 -13.01 -9.67
N LYS A 114 13.57 -12.52 -10.89
CA LYS A 114 14.79 -11.78 -11.21
C LYS A 114 14.93 -10.51 -10.38
N LEU A 115 13.86 -9.72 -10.23
CA LEU A 115 13.91 -8.50 -9.44
C LEU A 115 14.21 -8.81 -7.96
N LEU A 116 13.55 -9.81 -7.38
CA LEU A 116 13.73 -10.14 -5.97
C LEU A 116 15.10 -10.76 -5.68
N THR A 117 15.56 -11.69 -6.51
CA THR A 117 16.76 -12.50 -6.22
C THR A 117 18.05 -11.92 -6.79
N GLU A 118 18.00 -11.21 -7.91
CA GLU A 118 19.19 -10.64 -8.55
C GLU A 118 19.39 -9.16 -8.20
N GLU A 119 18.33 -8.34 -8.32
CA GLU A 119 18.44 -6.88 -8.11
C GLU A 119 18.33 -6.52 -6.62
N PHE A 120 17.36 -7.07 -5.89
CA PHE A 120 17.22 -6.86 -4.45
C PHE A 120 18.02 -7.86 -3.61
N GLN A 121 18.54 -8.93 -4.22
CA GLN A 121 19.38 -9.93 -3.57
C GLN A 121 18.71 -10.53 -2.32
N LEU A 122 17.41 -10.76 -2.39
CA LEU A 122 16.68 -11.43 -1.32
C LEU A 122 17.10 -12.91 -1.27
N PRO A 123 17.37 -13.45 -0.07
CA PRO A 123 17.70 -14.86 0.10
C PRO A 123 16.50 -15.74 -0.28
N VAL A 124 16.71 -16.59 -1.29
CA VAL A 124 15.66 -17.46 -1.84
C VAL A 124 15.05 -18.34 -0.76
N GLU A 125 15.83 -18.82 0.20
CA GLU A 125 15.42 -19.66 1.32
C GLU A 125 14.37 -19.01 2.25
N ARG A 126 14.20 -17.69 2.19
CA ARG A 126 13.19 -16.96 2.99
C ARG A 126 11.88 -16.72 2.25
N LEU A 127 11.84 -16.99 0.94
CA LEU A 127 10.69 -16.71 0.09
C LEU A 127 9.70 -17.88 0.11
N TRP A 128 8.43 -17.53 0.15
CA TRP A 128 7.26 -18.39 0.03
C TRP A 128 6.39 -17.85 -1.10
N PHE A 129 5.75 -18.76 -1.81
CA PHE A 129 4.90 -18.44 -2.96
C PHE A 129 3.54 -19.08 -2.73
N THR A 130 2.47 -18.35 -3.02
CA THR A 130 1.11 -18.89 -2.96
C THR A 130 0.50 -18.90 -4.35
N VAL A 131 -0.38 -19.85 -4.63
CA VAL A 131 -1.15 -19.92 -5.89
C VAL A 131 -2.59 -20.32 -5.60
N PHE A 132 -3.47 -20.06 -6.58
CA PHE A 132 -4.88 -20.37 -6.43
C PHE A 132 -5.17 -21.87 -6.41
N ALA A 133 -5.86 -22.34 -5.37
CA ALA A 133 -6.23 -23.74 -5.17
C ALA A 133 -7.39 -24.21 -6.06
N GLY A 134 -8.06 -23.29 -6.75
CA GLY A 134 -9.28 -23.58 -7.49
C GLY A 134 -10.52 -23.53 -6.60
N ASP A 135 -11.67 -23.46 -7.25
CA ASP A 135 -13.00 -23.68 -6.67
C ASP A 135 -13.99 -24.14 -7.76
N ASP A 136 -15.28 -24.07 -7.47
CA ASP A 136 -16.35 -24.53 -8.37
C ASP A 136 -16.44 -23.73 -9.68
N GLU A 137 -15.92 -22.48 -9.73
CA GLU A 137 -16.00 -21.61 -10.90
C GLU A 137 -14.68 -21.52 -11.67
N VAL A 138 -13.54 -21.56 -10.97
CA VAL A 138 -12.22 -21.30 -11.55
C VAL A 138 -11.27 -22.43 -11.17
N PRO A 139 -10.56 -23.04 -12.14
CA PRO A 139 -9.67 -24.17 -11.86
C PRO A 139 -8.44 -23.77 -11.02
N PRO A 140 -7.79 -24.76 -10.37
CA PRO A 140 -6.49 -24.52 -9.71
C PRO A 140 -5.44 -23.98 -10.66
N ASP A 141 -4.57 -23.09 -10.16
CA ASP A 141 -3.48 -22.50 -10.93
C ASP A 141 -2.21 -23.36 -10.86
N ASP A 142 -2.26 -24.55 -11.46
CA ASP A 142 -1.13 -25.48 -11.54
C ASP A 142 0.04 -24.94 -12.38
N GLU A 143 -0.27 -24.07 -13.35
CA GLU A 143 0.72 -23.42 -14.20
C GLU A 143 1.62 -22.50 -13.39
N ALA A 144 1.06 -21.63 -12.54
CA ALA A 144 1.85 -20.74 -11.69
C ALA A 144 2.76 -21.53 -10.73
N ALA A 145 2.26 -22.63 -10.16
CA ALA A 145 3.05 -23.48 -9.27
C ALA A 145 4.27 -24.08 -9.99
N ALA A 146 4.04 -24.65 -11.19
CA ALA A 146 5.10 -25.22 -12.00
C ALA A 146 6.15 -24.16 -12.43
N LEU A 147 5.69 -22.94 -12.76
CA LEU A 147 6.57 -21.84 -13.14
C LEU A 147 7.47 -21.37 -12.00
N TRP A 148 6.96 -21.26 -10.76
CA TRP A 148 7.79 -20.93 -9.60
C TRP A 148 8.85 -21.99 -9.33
N ILE A 149 8.47 -23.27 -9.36
CA ILE A 149 9.42 -24.38 -9.18
C ILE A 149 10.50 -24.34 -10.28
N ALA A 150 10.11 -24.06 -11.52
CA ALA A 150 11.03 -23.94 -12.64
C ALA A 150 12.01 -22.74 -12.51
N GLN A 151 11.64 -21.66 -11.81
CA GLN A 151 12.57 -20.57 -11.50
C GLN A 151 13.58 -20.92 -10.39
N GLY A 152 13.26 -21.91 -9.54
CA GLY A 152 14.11 -22.35 -8.44
C GLY A 152 13.45 -22.28 -7.06
N ALA A 153 12.14 -22.02 -6.98
CA ALA A 153 11.43 -22.14 -5.71
C ALA A 153 11.42 -23.61 -5.24
N ASP A 154 11.61 -23.81 -3.94
CA ASP A 154 11.42 -25.12 -3.34
C ASP A 154 9.93 -25.52 -3.44
N PRO A 155 9.59 -26.71 -3.98
CA PRO A 155 8.20 -27.16 -4.07
C PRO A 155 7.44 -27.13 -2.74
N SER A 156 8.12 -27.35 -1.60
CA SER A 156 7.50 -27.29 -0.27
C SER A 156 7.10 -25.87 0.16
N ARG A 157 7.58 -24.84 -0.55
CA ARG A 157 7.29 -23.42 -0.29
C ARG A 157 6.38 -22.79 -1.34
N VAL A 158 5.79 -23.59 -2.22
CA VAL A 158 4.74 -23.21 -3.16
C VAL A 158 3.40 -23.74 -2.65
N LEU A 159 2.67 -22.89 -1.95
CA LEU A 159 1.45 -23.23 -1.22
C LEU A 159 0.19 -22.90 -2.04
N ARG A 160 -0.93 -23.54 -1.70
CA ARG A 160 -2.22 -23.33 -2.37
C ARG A 160 -3.24 -22.77 -1.41
N PHE A 161 -3.86 -21.64 -1.75
CA PHE A 161 -4.98 -21.07 -0.99
C PHE A 161 -6.20 -20.80 -1.87
N GLY A 162 -7.36 -20.71 -1.22
CA GLY A 162 -8.63 -20.46 -1.89
C GLY A 162 -8.84 -19.00 -2.29
N ARG A 163 -10.09 -18.68 -2.64
CA ARG A 163 -10.49 -17.37 -3.21
C ARG A 163 -10.23 -16.17 -2.30
N LYS A 164 -10.17 -16.38 -0.99
CA LYS A 164 -9.91 -15.31 -0.02
C LYS A 164 -8.55 -14.64 -0.30
N ASP A 165 -7.53 -15.44 -0.59
CA ASP A 165 -6.14 -14.99 -0.63
C ASP A 165 -5.60 -14.98 -2.07
N ASN A 166 -5.87 -16.03 -2.87
CA ASN A 166 -5.30 -16.18 -4.22
C ASN A 166 -6.29 -15.89 -5.36
N PHE A 167 -7.33 -15.09 -5.12
CA PHE A 167 -8.19 -14.56 -6.18
C PHE A 167 -8.48 -13.08 -5.96
N TRP A 168 -7.82 -12.23 -6.74
CA TRP A 168 -7.86 -10.79 -6.55
C TRP A 168 -9.01 -10.16 -7.34
N VAL A 169 -9.69 -9.18 -6.72
CA VAL A 169 -10.71 -8.36 -7.38
C VAL A 169 -10.51 -6.90 -6.97
N MET A 170 -10.75 -5.98 -7.90
CA MET A 170 -10.68 -4.53 -7.66
C MET A 170 -11.79 -4.04 -6.72
N GLY A 171 -12.99 -4.61 -6.89
CA GLY A 171 -14.23 -4.27 -6.18
C GLY A 171 -15.35 -5.18 -6.66
N ASP A 172 -16.60 -4.74 -6.53
CA ASP A 172 -17.77 -5.51 -6.98
C ASP A 172 -17.86 -5.64 -8.52
N THR A 173 -17.16 -4.76 -9.24
CA THR A 173 -17.04 -4.78 -10.70
C THR A 173 -15.58 -4.56 -11.13
N GLY A 174 -15.26 -4.81 -12.40
CA GLY A 174 -13.92 -4.60 -12.97
C GLY A 174 -13.14 -5.89 -13.17
N PRO A 175 -11.92 -5.82 -13.72
CA PRO A 175 -11.13 -6.99 -14.02
C PRO A 175 -10.67 -7.71 -12.73
N CYS A 176 -10.62 -9.04 -12.79
CA CYS A 176 -10.20 -9.91 -11.70
C CYS A 176 -9.53 -11.19 -12.21
N GLY A 177 -8.95 -11.97 -11.30
CA GLY A 177 -8.41 -13.28 -11.64
C GLY A 177 -7.66 -13.96 -10.49
N PRO A 178 -7.23 -15.22 -10.72
CA PRO A 178 -6.27 -15.90 -9.86
C PRO A 178 -5.01 -15.07 -9.71
N CYS A 179 -4.39 -15.13 -8.53
CA CYS A 179 -3.16 -14.43 -8.28
C CYS A 179 -2.15 -15.31 -7.53
N SER A 180 -0.88 -14.93 -7.60
CA SER A 180 0.21 -15.57 -6.89
C SER A 180 0.95 -14.55 -6.04
N GLU A 181 0.92 -14.74 -4.73
CA GLU A 181 1.54 -13.84 -3.76
C GLU A 181 2.93 -14.35 -3.38
N ILE A 182 3.81 -13.40 -3.08
CA ILE A 182 5.18 -13.64 -2.63
C ILE A 182 5.28 -13.12 -1.20
N THR A 183 5.62 -14.03 -0.29
CA THR A 183 5.77 -13.75 1.14
C THR A 183 7.21 -14.01 1.55
N ILE A 184 7.79 -13.11 2.34
CA ILE A 184 9.13 -13.29 2.90
C ILE A 184 9.05 -13.51 4.41
N TYR A 185 9.85 -14.46 4.90
CA TYR A 185 10.08 -14.67 6.32
C TYR A 185 11.20 -13.76 6.84
N ILE A 186 10.86 -12.80 7.70
CA ILE A 186 11.80 -11.83 8.28
C ILE A 186 12.28 -12.19 9.69
N GLY A 187 11.90 -13.34 10.24
CA GLY A 187 12.36 -13.76 11.56
C GLY A 187 13.85 -14.13 11.58
N ASP A 188 14.48 -13.95 12.75
CA ASP A 188 15.92 -14.19 12.92
C ASP A 188 16.29 -15.68 12.81
N ASP A 189 15.42 -16.57 13.27
CA ASP A 189 15.64 -18.02 13.30
C ASP A 189 14.86 -18.74 12.18
N LEU A 190 15.56 -19.13 11.11
CA LEU A 190 14.98 -19.88 9.99
C LEU A 190 14.38 -21.23 10.42
N SER A 191 14.77 -21.79 11.57
CA SER A 191 14.20 -23.04 12.06
C SER A 191 12.76 -22.89 12.55
N GLN A 192 12.30 -21.66 12.83
CA GLN A 192 10.91 -21.34 13.14
C GLN A 192 10.05 -21.16 11.89
N MET A 193 10.66 -21.17 10.70
CA MET A 193 9.93 -21.00 9.46
C MET A 193 9.09 -22.26 9.17
N ARG A 194 7.79 -22.06 9.03
CA ARG A 194 6.74 -23.05 8.80
C ARG A 194 5.76 -22.58 7.70
N ALA A 195 5.09 -23.50 7.01
CA ALA A 195 4.14 -23.14 5.95
C ALA A 195 2.90 -22.42 6.52
N GLU A 196 2.52 -22.77 7.75
CA GLU A 196 1.38 -22.25 8.50
C GLU A 196 1.50 -20.76 8.83
N GLY A 197 2.71 -20.20 8.75
CA GLY A 197 2.93 -18.76 8.93
C GLY A 197 2.50 -17.93 7.71
N VAL A 198 2.49 -18.52 6.51
CA VAL A 198 2.09 -17.82 5.27
C VAL A 198 0.59 -17.54 5.30
N ASN A 199 0.20 -16.29 5.00
CA ASN A 199 -1.18 -15.79 5.07
C ASN A 199 -1.84 -15.94 6.45
N SER A 200 -1.02 -15.93 7.51
CA SER A 200 -1.43 -15.87 8.91
C SER A 200 -1.19 -14.49 9.53
N ASP A 201 -1.55 -14.33 10.81
CA ASP A 201 -1.25 -13.11 11.57
C ASP A 201 0.21 -13.04 12.10
N ASP A 202 1.04 -14.06 11.84
CA ASP A 202 2.45 -14.08 12.26
C ASP A 202 3.20 -12.86 11.70
N PRO A 203 3.77 -11.98 12.56
CA PRO A 203 4.42 -10.77 12.12
C PRO A 203 5.72 -10.99 11.35
N ASN A 204 6.30 -12.19 11.40
CA ASN A 204 7.50 -12.53 10.67
C ASN A 204 7.22 -12.94 9.22
N TYR A 205 5.96 -13.14 8.83
CA TYR A 205 5.56 -13.41 7.46
C TYR A 205 4.98 -12.16 6.83
N VAL A 206 5.67 -11.66 5.81
CA VAL A 206 5.31 -10.41 5.16
C VAL A 206 5.04 -10.68 3.69
N GLU A 207 3.78 -10.63 3.30
CA GLU A 207 3.38 -10.57 1.89
C GLU A 207 3.94 -9.27 1.29
N ILE A 208 4.89 -9.40 0.37
CA ILE A 208 5.59 -8.27 -0.25
C ILE A 208 5.05 -7.93 -1.63
N TRP A 209 4.56 -8.91 -2.39
CA TRP A 209 4.18 -8.71 -3.78
C TRP A 209 3.09 -9.68 -4.23
N ASN A 210 2.01 -9.16 -4.80
CA ASN A 210 0.95 -9.95 -5.42
C ASN A 210 1.00 -9.85 -6.95
N ASN A 211 1.00 -10.99 -7.65
CA ASN A 211 0.94 -11.10 -9.11
C ASN A 211 -0.44 -11.61 -9.54
N VAL A 212 -1.29 -10.71 -10.01
CA VAL A 212 -2.65 -11.02 -10.46
C VAL A 212 -2.65 -11.34 -11.95
N PHE A 213 -3.19 -12.52 -12.29
CA PHE A 213 -3.36 -12.98 -13.66
C PHE A 213 -4.79 -12.66 -14.11
N MET A 214 -4.98 -11.41 -14.54
CA MET A 214 -6.27 -10.86 -14.95
C MET A 214 -6.87 -11.67 -16.09
N GLN A 215 -8.01 -12.29 -15.81
CA GLN A 215 -8.67 -13.24 -16.71
C GLN A 215 -10.17 -13.01 -16.87
N TYR A 216 -10.83 -12.37 -15.90
CA TYR A 216 -12.29 -12.25 -15.89
C TYR A 216 -12.76 -10.81 -15.65
N ASP A 217 -13.96 -10.47 -16.12
CA ASP A 217 -14.72 -9.32 -15.62
C ASP A 217 -15.54 -9.78 -14.40
N ARG A 218 -15.32 -9.18 -13.23
CA ARG A 218 -15.96 -9.58 -11.98
C ARG A 218 -17.48 -9.53 -12.03
N ALA A 219 -18.07 -8.61 -12.80
CA ALA A 219 -19.52 -8.44 -12.84
C ALA A 219 -20.22 -9.63 -13.54
N THR A 220 -19.56 -10.24 -14.51
CA THR A 220 -20.14 -11.30 -15.35
C THR A 220 -19.42 -12.64 -15.20
N MET A 221 -18.24 -12.64 -14.58
CA MET A 221 -17.27 -13.74 -14.57
C MET A 221 -16.90 -14.24 -15.97
N GLN A 222 -17.16 -13.45 -17.01
CA GLN A 222 -16.79 -13.77 -18.38
C GLN A 222 -15.30 -13.47 -18.62
N PRO A 223 -14.63 -14.21 -19.51
CA PRO A 223 -13.23 -13.95 -19.85
C PRO A 223 -13.01 -12.53 -20.37
N LEU A 224 -11.91 -11.90 -19.95
CA LEU A 224 -11.44 -10.65 -20.54
C LEU A 224 -11.03 -10.87 -22.01
N PRO A 225 -11.07 -9.82 -22.86
CA PRO A 225 -10.69 -9.95 -24.27
C PRO A 225 -9.26 -10.48 -24.47
N ARG A 226 -8.36 -10.17 -23.54
CA ARG A 226 -6.96 -10.64 -23.53
C ARG A 226 -6.52 -10.90 -22.09
N PRO A 227 -6.03 -12.12 -21.77
CA PRO A 227 -5.36 -12.37 -20.50
C PRO A 227 -4.22 -11.37 -20.28
N SER A 228 -4.15 -10.83 -19.07
CA SER A 228 -3.30 -9.68 -18.75
C SER A 228 -2.67 -9.84 -17.38
N VAL A 229 -1.64 -9.06 -17.07
CA VAL A 229 -0.96 -9.10 -15.76
C VAL A 229 -1.12 -7.77 -15.06
N ASP A 230 -1.50 -7.84 -13.80
CA ASP A 230 -1.45 -6.76 -12.83
C ASP A 230 -0.60 -7.21 -11.65
N THR A 231 0.26 -6.35 -11.14
CA THR A 231 1.06 -6.67 -9.96
C THR A 231 1.09 -5.50 -8.99
N GLY A 232 1.25 -5.82 -7.71
CA GLY A 232 1.37 -4.82 -6.66
C GLY A 232 2.30 -5.24 -5.54
N MET A 233 3.41 -4.53 -5.39
CA MET A 233 4.34 -4.63 -4.27
C MET A 233 4.20 -3.41 -3.36
N GLY A 234 4.00 -3.62 -2.06
CA GLY A 234 3.96 -2.52 -1.10
C GLY A 234 5.35 -1.96 -0.85
N LEU A 235 5.61 -0.69 -1.21
CA LEU A 235 6.92 -0.06 -1.03
C LEU A 235 7.34 -0.08 0.44
N GLU A 236 6.43 0.27 1.35
CA GLU A 236 6.68 0.30 2.80
C GLU A 236 7.09 -1.07 3.33
N ARG A 237 6.44 -2.15 2.87
CA ARG A 237 6.77 -3.53 3.25
C ARG A 237 8.12 -3.94 2.68
N MET A 238 8.41 -3.58 1.44
CA MET A 238 9.72 -3.85 0.84
C MET A 238 10.84 -3.06 1.53
N ALA A 239 10.59 -1.81 1.93
CA ALA A 239 11.53 -1.00 2.71
C ALA A 239 11.79 -1.61 4.08
N MET A 240 10.76 -2.11 4.76
CA MET A 240 10.88 -2.83 6.02
C MET A 240 11.82 -4.04 5.88
N VAL A 241 11.63 -4.83 4.83
CA VAL A 241 12.50 -5.97 4.51
C VAL A 241 13.93 -5.49 4.24
N MET A 242 14.14 -4.64 3.23
CA MET A 242 15.48 -4.22 2.81
C MET A 242 16.26 -3.46 3.89
N GLN A 243 15.58 -2.82 4.83
CA GLN A 243 16.22 -2.11 5.95
C GLN A 243 16.46 -2.98 7.17
N GLY A 244 15.97 -4.23 7.17
CA GLY A 244 16.15 -5.18 8.26
C GLY A 244 15.41 -4.77 9.53
N VAL A 245 14.20 -4.20 9.40
CA VAL A 245 13.36 -3.78 10.52
C VAL A 245 12.06 -4.58 10.53
N HIS A 246 11.40 -4.70 11.68
CA HIS A 246 10.15 -5.49 11.84
C HIS A 246 8.87 -4.64 11.79
N SER A 247 9.01 -3.34 11.53
CA SER A 247 7.88 -2.45 11.32
C SER A 247 8.17 -1.48 10.20
N THR A 248 7.17 -1.28 9.34
CA THR A 248 7.18 -0.22 8.32
C THR A 248 7.40 1.17 8.94
N TYR A 249 6.94 1.38 10.18
CA TYR A 249 7.12 2.62 10.93
C TYR A 249 8.57 2.87 11.38
N ASP A 250 9.43 1.85 11.34
CA ASP A 250 10.84 1.94 11.69
C ASP A 250 11.72 2.16 10.44
N THR A 251 11.11 2.37 9.27
CA THR A 251 11.80 2.68 8.01
C THR A 251 12.07 4.17 7.84
N ASP A 252 12.97 4.51 6.92
CA ASP A 252 13.22 5.90 6.48
C ASP A 252 11.95 6.65 6.02
N LEU A 253 10.90 5.95 5.60
CA LEU A 253 9.62 6.55 5.24
C LEU A 253 8.88 7.17 6.43
N PHE A 254 9.05 6.64 7.63
CA PHE A 254 8.25 7.02 8.80
C PHE A 254 9.07 7.57 9.95
N VAL A 255 10.31 7.14 10.14
CA VAL A 255 11.16 7.58 11.27
C VAL A 255 11.31 9.10 11.29
N THR A 256 11.50 9.73 10.13
CA THR A 256 11.61 11.20 10.03
C THR A 256 10.32 11.90 10.48
N ILE A 257 9.15 11.37 10.09
CA ILE A 257 7.85 11.91 10.47
C ILE A 257 7.57 11.69 11.96
N ILE A 258 7.86 10.50 12.48
CA ILE A 258 7.69 10.16 13.90
C ILE A 258 8.59 11.04 14.77
N ASN A 259 9.86 11.22 14.39
CA ASN A 259 10.79 12.10 15.10
C ASN A 259 10.31 13.55 15.08
N ARG A 260 9.68 14.01 13.99
CA ARG A 260 9.01 15.33 13.98
C ARG A 260 7.90 15.39 15.02
N ILE A 261 7.03 14.39 15.11
CA ILE A 261 5.95 14.36 16.11
C ILE A 261 6.52 14.41 17.53
N ILE A 262 7.55 13.60 17.81
CA ILE A 262 8.25 13.58 19.12
C ILE A 262 8.81 14.97 19.44
N ALA A 263 9.47 15.61 18.48
CA ALA A 263 10.07 16.93 18.65
C ALA A 263 9.02 18.03 18.89
N VAL A 264 7.92 18.05 18.12
CA VAL A 264 6.86 19.07 18.27
C VAL A 264 6.10 18.87 19.58
N ARG A 265 5.91 17.61 20.03
CA ARG A 265 5.35 17.30 21.35
C ARG A 265 6.32 17.73 22.46
N GLY A 266 7.62 17.52 22.26
CA GLY A 266 8.60 17.53 23.34
C GLY A 266 8.48 16.28 24.21
N SER A 267 8.34 15.11 23.58
CA SER A 267 8.33 13.82 24.27
C SER A 267 9.73 13.24 24.39
N ASP A 268 9.96 12.47 25.45
CA ASP A 268 11.10 11.58 25.57
C ASP A 268 10.78 10.18 25.00
N GLU A 269 11.79 9.31 25.03
CA GLU A 269 11.68 7.94 24.53
C GLU A 269 10.66 7.12 25.33
N GLU A 270 10.59 7.28 26.65
CA GLU A 270 9.65 6.57 27.51
C GLU A 270 8.20 6.88 27.11
N HIS A 271 7.90 8.16 26.91
CA HIS A 271 6.59 8.59 26.45
C HIS A 271 6.26 8.07 25.06
N TYR A 272 7.21 8.08 24.12
CA TYR A 272 7.00 7.53 22.78
C TYR A 272 6.67 6.04 22.84
N GLN A 273 7.44 5.26 23.59
CA GLN A 273 7.22 3.81 23.72
C GLN A 273 5.86 3.49 24.34
N ALA A 274 5.46 4.24 25.38
CA ALA A 274 4.15 4.07 26.02
C ALA A 274 2.96 4.38 25.07
N HIS A 275 3.18 5.20 24.04
CA HIS A 275 2.12 5.67 23.14
C HIS A 275 2.40 5.37 21.65
N ARG A 276 3.23 4.37 21.36
CA ARG A 276 3.75 4.09 20.02
C ARG A 276 2.68 4.03 18.93
N SER A 277 1.53 3.42 19.25
CA SER A 277 0.38 3.32 18.33
C SER A 277 -0.17 4.69 17.89
N ALA A 278 -0.28 5.64 18.80
CA ALA A 278 -0.79 6.98 18.50
C ALA A 278 0.19 7.77 17.61
N TYR A 279 1.49 7.70 17.90
CA TYR A 279 2.53 8.31 17.07
C TYR A 279 2.52 7.78 15.63
N ARG A 280 2.40 6.45 15.48
CA ARG A 280 2.29 5.78 14.19
C ARG A 280 1.03 6.21 13.43
N ALA A 281 -0.11 6.25 14.10
CA ALA A 281 -1.37 6.67 13.50
C ALA A 281 -1.33 8.13 13.02
N ILE A 282 -0.71 9.03 13.78
CA ILE A 282 -0.50 10.42 13.36
C ILE A 282 0.39 10.48 12.12
N ALA A 283 1.51 9.74 12.09
CA ALA A 283 2.43 9.74 10.96
C ALA A 283 1.78 9.21 9.67
N ASP A 284 1.04 8.12 9.75
CA ASP A 284 0.24 7.58 8.64
C ASP A 284 -0.79 8.59 8.14
N HIS A 285 -1.61 9.11 9.05
CA HIS A 285 -2.69 10.03 8.68
C HIS A 285 -2.14 11.35 8.12
N ALA A 286 -0.99 11.84 8.59
CA ALA A 286 -0.33 13.00 8.00
C ALA A 286 0.01 12.78 6.52
N ARG A 287 0.49 11.58 6.13
CA ARG A 287 0.69 11.22 4.71
C ARG A 287 -0.63 11.24 3.95
N ALA A 288 -1.66 10.54 4.45
CA ALA A 288 -2.96 10.50 3.79
C ALA A 288 -3.61 11.88 3.61
N ILE A 289 -3.56 12.74 4.63
CA ILE A 289 -4.10 14.11 4.60
C ILE A 289 -3.38 14.94 3.54
N ALA A 290 -2.04 14.90 3.53
CA ALA A 290 -1.23 15.65 2.57
C ALA A 290 -1.60 15.31 1.13
N PHE A 291 -1.63 14.02 0.80
CA PHE A 291 -1.93 13.56 -0.56
C PHE A 291 -3.39 13.76 -0.96
N LEU A 292 -4.35 13.57 -0.05
CA LEU A 292 -5.75 13.83 -0.34
C LEU A 292 -6.01 15.30 -0.71
N ILE A 293 -5.42 16.24 0.05
CA ILE A 293 -5.56 17.67 -0.25
C ILE A 293 -4.77 18.04 -1.52
N ALA A 294 -3.58 17.46 -1.72
CA ALA A 294 -2.83 17.62 -2.96
C ALA A 294 -3.62 17.15 -4.19
N ASP A 295 -4.39 16.07 -4.07
CA ASP A 295 -5.26 15.55 -5.14
C ASP A 295 -6.63 16.24 -5.20
N GLY A 296 -6.84 17.31 -4.42
CA GLY A 296 -7.98 18.23 -4.53
C GLY A 296 -9.16 17.96 -3.59
N VAL A 297 -9.01 17.06 -2.61
CA VAL A 297 -10.03 16.81 -1.60
C VAL A 297 -9.89 17.80 -0.44
N LEU A 298 -10.97 18.52 -0.11
CA LEU A 298 -11.02 19.38 1.08
C LEU A 298 -11.92 18.77 2.16
N PRO A 299 -11.64 19.01 3.47
CA PRO A 299 -12.48 18.50 4.55
C PRO A 299 -13.94 18.95 4.44
N GLY A 300 -14.88 18.05 4.70
CA GLY A 300 -16.31 18.33 4.56
C GLY A 300 -17.21 17.25 5.18
N ASN A 301 -18.52 17.32 4.95
CA ASN A 301 -19.50 16.45 5.60
C ASN A 301 -19.99 15.26 4.74
N LEU A 302 -19.61 15.20 3.47
CA LEU A 302 -20.11 14.18 2.54
C LEU A 302 -18.97 13.54 1.74
N GLY A 303 -19.18 12.28 1.33
CA GLY A 303 -18.31 11.55 0.40
C GLY A 303 -16.82 11.60 0.77
N ARG A 304 -15.97 11.86 -0.22
CA ARG A 304 -14.50 11.93 -0.07
C ARG A 304 -14.07 12.98 0.96
N SER A 305 -14.75 14.12 0.99
CA SER A 305 -14.50 15.20 1.95
C SER A 305 -14.78 14.78 3.40
N TYR A 306 -15.79 13.93 3.62
CA TYR A 306 -16.04 13.35 4.94
C TYR A 306 -14.95 12.36 5.37
N VAL A 307 -14.46 11.54 4.44
CA VAL A 307 -13.37 10.61 4.72
C VAL A 307 -12.10 11.38 5.11
N LEU A 308 -11.71 12.41 4.36
CA LEU A 308 -10.58 13.27 4.73
C LEU A 308 -10.78 13.90 6.11
N ARG A 309 -11.97 14.48 6.38
CA ARG A 309 -12.31 15.04 7.70
C ARG A 309 -12.15 13.98 8.80
N ARG A 310 -12.61 12.74 8.58
CA ARG A 310 -12.51 11.66 9.57
C ARG A 310 -11.06 11.29 9.86
N ILE A 311 -10.21 11.14 8.84
CA ILE A 311 -8.77 10.85 8.99
C ILE A 311 -8.08 11.97 9.77
N LEU A 312 -8.32 13.23 9.39
CA LEU A 312 -7.75 14.39 10.06
C LEU A 312 -8.16 14.47 11.53
N ARG A 313 -9.45 14.31 11.82
CA ARG A 313 -9.95 14.31 13.21
C ARG A 313 -9.43 13.13 14.03
N ARG A 314 -9.24 11.95 13.43
CA ARG A 314 -8.57 10.82 14.10
C ARG A 314 -7.12 11.17 14.44
N ALA A 315 -6.38 11.78 13.52
CA ALA A 315 -5.00 12.21 13.78
C ALA A 315 -4.94 13.25 14.91
N ALA A 316 -5.80 14.26 14.88
CA ALA A 316 -5.91 15.26 15.93
C ALA A 316 -6.32 14.64 17.28
N TYR A 317 -7.24 13.67 17.28
CA TYR A 317 -7.64 12.93 18.47
C TYR A 317 -6.47 12.13 19.06
N GLN A 318 -5.71 11.40 18.24
CA GLN A 318 -4.49 10.71 18.68
C GLN A 318 -3.46 11.71 19.21
N GLY A 319 -3.35 12.91 18.62
CA GLY A 319 -2.55 13.99 19.18
C GLY A 319 -2.95 14.35 20.61
N ARG A 320 -4.25 14.43 20.89
CA ARG A 320 -4.76 14.68 22.26
C ARG A 320 -4.41 13.58 23.23
N THR A 321 -4.50 12.31 22.83
CA THR A 321 -4.20 11.19 23.73
C THR A 321 -2.72 11.15 24.15
N ILE A 322 -1.84 11.78 23.37
CA ILE A 322 -0.40 11.91 23.67
C ILE A 322 0.02 13.28 24.20
N GLY A 323 -0.95 14.15 24.52
CA GLY A 323 -0.74 15.41 25.23
C GLY A 323 -0.61 16.67 24.37
N PHE A 324 -0.93 16.65 23.08
CA PHE A 324 -0.97 17.89 22.28
C PHE A 324 -2.10 18.82 22.71
N GLU A 325 -1.77 20.05 23.12
CA GLU A 325 -2.80 21.02 23.52
C GLU A 325 -3.26 21.95 22.38
N ARG A 326 -2.41 22.13 21.38
CA ARG A 326 -2.57 23.07 20.25
C ARG A 326 -2.51 22.32 18.92
N PRO A 327 -3.00 22.93 17.82
CA PRO A 327 -2.82 22.36 16.49
C PRO A 327 -1.36 22.05 16.20
N PHE A 328 -1.10 20.89 15.58
CA PHE A 328 0.26 20.41 15.29
C PHE A 328 0.38 19.74 13.92
N LEU A 329 -0.75 19.38 13.27
CA LEU A 329 -0.73 18.57 12.05
C LEU A 329 -0.02 19.26 10.89
N ALA A 330 -0.15 20.58 10.76
CA ALA A 330 0.54 21.34 9.70
C ALA A 330 2.07 21.22 9.79
N GLU A 331 2.65 21.21 11.00
CA GLU A 331 4.10 21.04 11.19
C GLU A 331 4.56 19.63 10.82
N VAL A 332 3.76 18.61 11.15
CA VAL A 332 4.03 17.22 10.78
C VAL A 332 3.89 17.01 9.27
N ILE A 333 2.82 17.55 8.67
CA ILE A 333 2.57 17.47 7.22
C ILE A 333 3.65 18.19 6.43
N THR A 334 4.24 19.28 6.95
CA THR A 334 5.41 19.92 6.33
C THR A 334 6.54 18.91 6.10
N THR A 335 6.81 18.05 7.09
CA THR A 335 7.85 17.01 6.98
C THR A 335 7.49 15.97 5.91
N VAL A 336 6.21 15.61 5.77
CA VAL A 336 5.73 14.74 4.68
C VAL A 336 6.01 15.36 3.31
N ILE A 337 5.66 16.64 3.13
CA ILE A 337 5.86 17.36 1.86
C ILE A 337 7.36 17.43 1.53
N ASP A 338 8.20 17.73 2.51
CA ASP A 338 9.65 17.82 2.32
C ASP A 338 10.25 16.47 1.91
N GLN A 339 9.79 15.38 2.52
CA GLN A 339 10.31 14.03 2.27
C GLN A 339 9.84 13.42 0.95
N MET A 340 8.60 13.73 0.53
CA MET A 340 7.96 13.07 -0.62
C MET A 340 7.80 13.97 -1.85
N GLY A 341 8.06 15.27 -1.71
CA GLY A 341 7.79 16.29 -2.74
C GLY A 341 8.65 16.19 -4.00
N GLU A 342 9.81 15.54 -3.93
CA GLU A 342 10.63 15.27 -5.12
C GLU A 342 9.95 14.26 -6.05
N VAL A 343 9.37 13.21 -5.48
CA VAL A 343 8.68 12.14 -6.22
C VAL A 343 7.27 12.56 -6.62
N TYR A 344 6.61 13.37 -5.77
CA TYR A 344 5.23 13.84 -5.96
C TYR A 344 5.18 15.38 -5.93
N PRO A 345 5.54 16.05 -7.04
CA PRO A 345 5.64 17.51 -7.08
C PRO A 345 4.35 18.23 -6.68
N GLU A 346 3.18 17.61 -6.88
CA GLU A 346 1.89 18.17 -6.48
C GLU A 346 1.82 18.53 -4.98
N LEU A 347 2.56 17.83 -4.12
CA LEU A 347 2.67 18.17 -2.69
C LEU A 347 3.34 19.53 -2.49
N VAL A 348 4.39 19.81 -3.27
CA VAL A 348 5.13 21.08 -3.20
C VAL A 348 4.29 22.20 -3.79
N HIS A 349 3.71 21.98 -4.98
CA HIS A 349 2.88 22.98 -5.66
C HIS A 349 1.64 23.40 -4.85
N ARG A 350 1.09 22.49 -4.03
CA ARG A 350 -0.11 22.74 -3.21
C ARG A 350 0.21 22.89 -1.72
N ARG A 351 1.47 23.10 -1.34
CA ARG A 351 1.91 23.19 0.07
C ARG A 351 1.04 24.12 0.90
N GLU A 352 0.83 25.36 0.44
CA GLU A 352 0.04 26.34 1.20
C GLU A 352 -1.39 25.87 1.46
N LEU A 353 -2.06 25.36 0.42
CA LEU A 353 -3.42 24.82 0.53
C LEU A 353 -3.49 23.64 1.50
N ILE A 354 -2.55 22.70 1.39
CA ILE A 354 -2.47 21.52 2.25
C ILE A 354 -2.36 21.94 3.71
N LEU A 355 -1.41 22.82 4.02
CA LEU A 355 -1.14 23.26 5.39
C LEU A 355 -2.29 24.09 5.96
N SER A 356 -2.86 25.02 5.18
CA SER A 356 -3.97 25.86 5.65
C SER A 356 -5.25 25.07 5.89
N ALA A 357 -5.59 24.13 5.00
CA ALA A 357 -6.79 23.32 5.14
C ALA A 357 -6.67 22.35 6.33
N ALA A 358 -5.48 21.78 6.55
CA ALA A 358 -5.23 20.90 7.69
C ALA A 358 -5.35 21.65 9.03
N ASP A 359 -4.69 22.82 9.17
CA ASP A 359 -4.74 23.64 10.38
C ASP A 359 -6.16 24.15 10.68
N GLN A 360 -6.91 24.59 9.65
CA GLN A 360 -8.27 25.09 9.83
C GLN A 360 -9.22 24.01 10.39
N GLU A 361 -9.20 22.80 9.82
CA GLU A 361 -10.06 21.70 10.28
C GLU A 361 -9.61 21.20 11.66
N GLU A 362 -8.29 21.13 11.94
CA GLU A 362 -7.79 20.74 13.27
C GLU A 362 -8.26 21.73 14.35
N ARG A 363 -8.09 23.04 14.12
CA ARG A 363 -8.61 24.09 15.02
C ARG A 363 -10.12 23.98 15.22
N GLN A 364 -10.86 23.70 14.16
CA GLN A 364 -12.31 23.53 14.24
C GLN A 364 -12.69 22.35 15.14
N PHE A 365 -12.01 21.22 14.97
CA PHE A 365 -12.27 20.03 15.76
C PHE A 365 -11.91 20.22 17.23
N LEU A 366 -10.74 20.79 17.53
CA LEU A 366 -10.26 21.00 18.90
C LEU A 366 -11.21 21.86 19.75
N ARG A 367 -11.89 22.86 19.15
CA ARG A 367 -12.92 23.66 19.84
C ARG A 367 -14.07 22.81 20.39
N THR A 368 -14.43 21.74 19.67
CA THR A 368 -15.55 20.85 20.04
C THR A 368 -15.11 19.63 20.83
N LEU A 369 -13.84 19.22 20.69
CA LEU A 369 -13.34 17.98 21.26
C LEU A 369 -13.31 18.00 22.79
N SER A 370 -12.87 19.10 23.41
CA SER A 370 -12.86 19.21 24.88
C SER A 370 -14.26 19.03 25.47
N GLY A 371 -15.28 19.67 24.87
CA GLY A 371 -16.68 19.50 25.29
C GLY A 371 -17.23 18.09 25.02
N GLY A 372 -16.79 17.43 23.95
CA GLY A 372 -17.16 16.05 23.63
C GLY A 372 -16.59 15.03 24.62
N LEU A 373 -15.30 15.15 24.97
CA LEU A 373 -14.63 14.27 25.93
C LEU A 373 -15.24 14.39 27.33
N SER A 374 -15.56 15.62 27.79
CA SER A 374 -16.23 15.82 29.07
C SER A 374 -17.60 15.14 29.15
N ARG A 375 -18.34 15.07 28.04
CA ARG A 375 -19.64 14.37 28.00
C ARG A 375 -19.49 12.86 27.94
N LEU A 376 -18.49 12.36 27.19
CA LEU A 376 -18.22 10.93 27.08
C LEU A 376 -17.79 10.33 28.43
N ASN A 377 -16.97 11.06 29.19
CA ASN A 377 -16.50 10.64 30.52
C ASN A 377 -17.53 10.83 31.64
N ALA A 378 -18.67 11.47 31.34
CA ALA A 378 -19.78 11.67 32.28
C ALA A 378 -20.86 10.58 32.16
N VAL A 379 -20.69 9.64 31.23
CA VAL A 379 -21.47 8.41 31.04
C VAL A 379 -20.61 7.25 31.51
#